data_AF-A0AAT9EN93-F1
#
_entry.id   AF-A0AAT9EN93-F1
#
_cell.length_a   1.000
_cell.length_b   1.000
_cell.length_c   1.000
_cell.angle_alpha   90.00
_cell.angle_beta   90.00
_cell.angle_gamma   90.00
#
_symmetry.space_group_name_H-M   'P 1'
#
loop_
_entity.id
_entity.type
_entity.pdbx_description
1 polymer ?
#
loop_
_entity_poly.entity_id
_entity_poly.type
_entity_poly.pdbx_seq_one_letter_code
_entity_poly.pdbx_strand_id
1 'polypeptide(L)'
;MKKTVLIKNIKSKKGFSLLELLLVLGIIAALVVAAFIVYPKVQASQRAQAESNNIATIQAGVKALYTSASSFTGLTNTVAVQAKIFPDNMLSGSGSSATPINAFKGNVVVASANTGPSAAQGSSFTITYSNVPAAECTKIITAAAGNFYTAGVGTAGNVKAAGGVLNVASTATECDKGGNSNKLIFTSI
;
A
#
# COMPACT_ATOMS: atom_id res chain seq x y z
N MET A 1 -15.79 77.74 35.89
CA MET A 1 -14.80 77.14 34.96
C MET A 1 -15.22 75.70 34.62
N LYS A 2 -15.25 75.39 33.32
CA LYS A 2 -15.22 74.08 32.64
C LYS A 2 -16.11 72.93 33.17
N LYS A 3 -17.21 72.64 32.44
CA LYS A 3 -17.87 71.33 32.42
C LYS A 3 -16.96 70.32 31.69
N THR A 4 -16.46 69.32 32.40
CA THR A 4 -15.73 68.19 31.81
C THR A 4 -16.73 67.21 31.22
N VAL A 5 -16.79 67.10 29.89
CA VAL A 5 -17.62 66.12 29.20
C VAL A 5 -16.84 64.80 29.09
N LEU A 6 -17.31 63.76 29.76
CA LEU A 6 -16.81 62.38 29.65
C LEU A 6 -17.33 61.76 28.35
N ILE A 7 -16.46 61.60 27.36
CA ILE A 7 -16.78 60.89 26.10
C ILE A 7 -16.61 59.38 26.34
N LYS A 8 -17.73 58.64 26.33
CA LYS A 8 -17.77 57.18 26.49
C LYS A 8 -17.54 56.52 25.12
N ASN A 9 -16.38 55.90 24.92
CA ASN A 9 -16.04 55.15 23.70
C ASN A 9 -16.81 53.82 23.65
N ILE A 10 -17.90 53.76 22.89
CA ILE A 10 -18.64 52.51 22.60
C ILE A 10 -18.02 51.87 21.36
N LYS A 11 -17.27 50.77 21.54
CA LYS A 11 -16.75 49.98 20.42
C LYS A 11 -17.93 49.27 19.72
N SER A 12 -18.26 49.71 18.51
CA SER A 12 -19.24 49.03 17.65
C SER A 12 -18.72 47.63 17.29
N LYS A 13 -19.51 46.60 17.60
CA LYS A 13 -19.27 45.23 17.13
C LYS A 13 -19.70 45.18 15.67
N LYS A 14 -18.76 45.11 14.74
CA LYS A 14 -19.08 44.83 13.33
C LYS A 14 -19.59 43.40 13.24
N GLY A 15 -20.88 43.23 12.95
CA GLY A 15 -21.47 41.93 12.62
C GLY A 15 -21.18 41.55 11.18
N PHE A 16 -21.19 40.26 10.88
CA PHE A 16 -21.12 39.76 9.51
C PHE A 16 -22.45 40.01 8.80
N SER A 17 -22.38 40.41 7.52
CA SER A 17 -23.57 40.51 6.69
C SER A 17 -24.13 39.11 6.39
N LEU A 18 -25.45 38.99 6.24
CA LEU A 18 -26.09 37.74 5.81
C LEU A 18 -25.49 37.23 4.49
N LEU A 19 -25.18 38.14 3.57
CA LEU A 19 -24.56 37.82 2.28
C LEU A 19 -23.13 37.28 2.43
N GLU A 20 -22.35 37.82 3.36
CA GLU A 20 -21.00 37.32 3.65
C GLU A 20 -21.06 35.90 4.22
N LEU A 21 -22.01 35.62 5.11
CA LEU A 21 -22.20 34.28 5.67
C LEU A 21 -22.62 33.27 4.59
N LEU A 22 -23.54 33.63 3.69
CA LEU A 22 -23.98 32.77 2.60
C LEU A 22 -22.84 32.46 1.60
N LEU A 23 -22.02 33.46 1.27
CA LEU A 23 -20.85 33.28 0.42
C LEU A 23 -19.85 32.32 1.07
N VAL A 24 -19.54 32.51 2.35
CA VAL A 24 -18.61 31.64 3.09
C VAL A 24 -19.13 30.21 3.15
N LEU A 25 -20.41 30.00 3.42
CA LEU A 25 -21.03 28.66 3.42
C LEU A 25 -20.98 28.00 2.04
N GLY A 26 -21.18 28.76 0.96
CA GLY A 26 -21.03 28.27 -0.41
C GLY A 26 -19.61 27.77 -0.70
N ILE A 27 -18.59 28.53 -0.28
CA ILE A 27 -17.19 28.11 -0.43
C ILE A 27 -16.90 26.86 0.40
N ILE A 28 -17.35 26.81 1.66
CA ILE A 28 -17.14 25.65 2.53
C ILE A 28 -17.78 24.40 1.90
N ALA A 29 -19.01 24.50 1.38
CA ALA A 29 -19.68 23.38 0.72
C ALA A 29 -18.88 22.86 -0.48
N ALA A 30 -18.35 23.75 -1.32
CA ALA A 30 -17.52 23.37 -2.47
C ALA A 30 -16.22 22.65 -2.04
N LEU A 31 -15.56 23.15 -0.99
CA LEU A 31 -14.34 22.54 -0.44
C LEU A 31 -14.60 21.13 0.11
N VAL A 32 -15.74 20.91 0.77
CA VAL A 32 -16.12 19.59 1.29
C VAL A 32 -16.28 18.58 0.15
N VAL A 33 -16.97 18.94 -0.94
CA VAL A 33 -17.12 18.05 -2.10
C VAL A 33 -15.77 17.72 -2.73
N ALA A 34 -14.89 18.70 -2.88
CA ALA A 34 -13.54 18.48 -3.40
C ALA A 34 -12.73 17.52 -2.51
N ALA A 35 -12.82 17.66 -1.18
CA ALA A 35 -12.14 16.80 -0.23
C ALA A 35 -12.58 15.33 -0.35
N PHE A 36 -13.88 15.05 -0.53
CA PHE A 36 -14.40 13.69 -0.70
C PHE A 36 -13.89 12.99 -1.96
N ILE A 37 -13.55 13.73 -3.02
CA ILE A 37 -13.00 13.17 -4.26
C ILE A 37 -11.50 12.86 -4.10
N VAL A 38 -10.76 13.73 -3.41
CA VAL A 38 -9.30 13.62 -3.28
C VAL A 38 -8.90 12.63 -2.19
N TYR A 39 -9.61 12.62 -1.07
CA TYR A 39 -9.24 11.83 0.11
C TYR A 39 -9.09 10.32 -0.16
N PRO A 40 -10.02 9.64 -0.85
CA PRO A 40 -9.86 8.21 -1.17
C PRO A 40 -8.64 7.93 -2.04
N LYS A 41 -8.31 8.83 -2.98
CA LYS A 41 -7.15 8.68 -3.87
C LYS A 41 -5.83 8.78 -3.11
N VAL A 42 -5.75 9.72 -2.16
CA VAL A 42 -4.60 9.91 -1.27
C VAL A 42 -4.46 8.68 -0.36
N GLN A 43 -5.55 8.24 0.27
CA GLN A 43 -5.54 7.07 1.14
C GLN A 43 -5.07 5.81 0.40
N ALA A 44 -5.56 5.56 -0.82
CA ALA A 44 -5.09 4.47 -1.65
C ALA A 44 -3.60 4.59 -1.96
N SER A 45 -3.09 5.81 -2.20
CA SER A 45 -1.64 6.03 -2.39
C SER A 45 -0.82 5.71 -1.16
N GLN A 46 -1.27 6.15 0.02
CA GLN A 46 -0.57 5.90 1.28
C GLN A 46 -0.56 4.41 1.62
N ARG A 47 -1.70 3.72 1.46
CA ARG A 47 -1.78 2.26 1.64
C ARG A 47 -0.87 1.51 0.68
N ALA A 48 -0.90 1.88 -0.60
CA ALA A 48 -0.04 1.27 -1.60
C ALA A 48 1.44 1.46 -1.25
N GLN A 49 1.86 2.66 -0.84
CA GLN A 49 3.23 2.93 -0.44
C GLN A 49 3.64 2.12 0.80
N ALA A 50 2.78 2.06 1.82
CA ALA A 50 3.04 1.25 3.01
C ALA A 50 3.21 -0.23 2.65
N GLU A 51 2.34 -0.78 1.79
CA GLU A 51 2.46 -2.18 1.36
C GLU A 51 3.69 -2.43 0.47
N SER A 52 4.07 -1.50 -0.40
CA SER A 52 5.31 -1.62 -1.16
C SER A 52 6.54 -1.66 -0.25
N ASN A 53 6.55 -0.87 0.84
CA ASN A 53 7.61 -0.90 1.85
C ASN A 53 7.61 -2.22 2.65
N ASN A 54 6.43 -2.74 2.98
CA ASN A 54 6.28 -4.05 3.62
C ASN A 54 6.83 -5.16 2.72
N ILE A 55 6.48 -5.16 1.42
CA ILE A 55 6.96 -6.12 0.42
C ILE A 55 8.49 -6.08 0.32
N ALA A 56 9.07 -4.88 0.28
CA ALA A 56 10.54 -4.72 0.24
C ALA A 56 11.20 -5.26 1.52
N THR A 57 10.61 -4.99 2.68
CA THR A 57 11.09 -5.51 3.98
C THR A 57 11.04 -7.03 4.02
N ILE A 58 9.93 -7.64 3.58
CA ILE A 58 9.77 -9.10 3.52
C ILE A 58 10.81 -9.69 2.57
N GLN A 59 10.99 -9.10 1.38
CA GLN A 59 11.98 -9.58 0.41
C GLN A 59 13.39 -9.57 1.01
N ALA A 60 13.80 -8.44 1.60
CA ALA A 60 15.11 -8.28 2.21
C ALA A 60 15.30 -9.26 3.38
N GLY A 61 14.28 -9.42 4.23
CA GLY A 61 14.33 -10.33 5.37
C GLY A 61 14.39 -11.80 4.97
N VAL A 62 13.63 -12.24 3.95
CA VAL A 62 13.75 -13.61 3.43
C VAL A 62 15.14 -13.84 2.84
N LYS A 63 15.67 -12.89 2.06
CA LYS A 63 17.04 -12.99 1.53
C LYS A 63 18.06 -13.09 2.65
N ALA A 64 17.95 -12.25 3.68
CA ALA A 64 18.84 -12.26 4.84
C ALA A 64 18.80 -13.62 5.57
N LEU A 65 17.60 -14.16 5.81
CA LEU A 65 17.39 -15.43 6.50
C LEU A 65 18.02 -16.63 5.75
N TYR A 66 18.02 -16.59 4.42
CA TYR A 66 18.54 -17.67 3.57
C TYR A 66 19.94 -17.38 3.00
N THR A 67 20.65 -16.35 3.49
CA THR A 67 22.00 -15.99 3.00
C THR A 67 23.01 -17.13 3.03
N SER A 68 22.92 -18.00 4.05
CA SER A 68 23.81 -19.15 4.22
C SER A 68 23.22 -20.46 3.66
N ALA A 69 22.01 -20.40 3.11
CA ALA A 69 21.34 -21.55 2.50
C ALA A 69 21.56 -21.55 0.98
N SER A 70 21.66 -22.74 0.39
CA SER A 70 21.77 -22.89 -1.07
C SER A 70 20.43 -22.81 -1.80
N SER A 71 19.31 -22.84 -1.07
CA SER A 71 17.96 -22.72 -1.62
C SER A 71 16.97 -22.17 -0.59
N PHE A 72 15.84 -21.66 -1.07
CA PHE A 72 14.71 -21.24 -0.24
C PHE A 72 13.80 -22.40 0.18
N THR A 73 14.21 -23.66 -0.02
CA THR A 73 13.40 -24.83 0.34
C THR A 73 13.03 -24.79 1.82
N GLY A 74 11.76 -25.09 2.14
CA GLY A 74 11.23 -25.01 3.50
C GLY A 74 10.76 -23.62 3.92
N LEU A 75 10.92 -22.59 3.08
CA LEU A 75 10.31 -21.29 3.33
C LEU A 75 8.78 -21.43 3.36
N THR A 76 8.22 -21.06 4.50
CA THR A 76 6.78 -21.00 4.77
C THR A 76 6.46 -19.76 5.59
N ASN A 77 5.19 -19.38 5.65
CA ASN A 77 4.74 -18.30 6.54
C ASN A 77 5.15 -18.54 8.00
N THR A 78 5.03 -19.76 8.51
CA THR A 78 5.40 -20.08 9.89
C THR A 78 6.87 -19.79 10.17
N VAL A 79 7.77 -20.23 9.28
CA VAL A 79 9.21 -19.97 9.40
C VAL A 79 9.49 -18.47 9.33
N ALA A 80 8.88 -17.76 8.37
CA ALA A 80 9.08 -16.32 8.20
C ALA A 80 8.51 -15.49 9.36
N VAL A 81 7.39 -15.91 9.98
CA VAL A 81 6.83 -15.29 11.19
C VAL A 81 7.75 -15.53 12.39
N GLN A 82 8.24 -16.76 12.59
CA GLN A 82 9.18 -17.08 13.66
C GLN A 82 10.49 -16.30 13.54
N ALA A 83 10.98 -16.11 12.31
CA ALA A 83 12.14 -15.28 12.01
C ALA A 83 11.86 -13.77 12.03
N LYS A 84 10.63 -13.33 12.38
CA LYS A 84 10.21 -11.92 12.44
C LYS A 84 10.46 -11.14 11.14
N ILE A 85 10.28 -11.81 10.00
CA ILE A 85 10.46 -11.21 8.67
C ILE A 85 9.27 -10.31 8.31
N PHE A 86 8.07 -10.67 8.77
CA PHE A 86 6.89 -9.84 8.58
C PHE A 86 6.88 -8.68 9.58
N PRO A 87 6.65 -7.45 9.10
CA PRO A 87 6.38 -6.30 9.97
C PRO A 87 5.21 -6.58 10.95
N ASP A 88 5.31 -6.08 12.18
CA ASP A 88 4.30 -6.33 13.23
C ASP A 88 2.89 -5.86 12.83
N ASN A 89 2.78 -4.78 12.06
CA ASN A 89 1.52 -4.24 11.55
C ASN A 89 0.82 -5.15 10.52
N MET A 90 1.49 -6.19 10.04
CA MET A 90 0.92 -7.20 9.13
C MET A 90 0.47 -8.47 9.85
N LEU A 91 0.78 -8.62 11.14
CA LEU A 91 0.48 -9.86 11.86
C LEU A 91 -0.92 -9.80 12.49
N SER A 92 -1.76 -10.76 12.12
CA SER A 92 -3.04 -11.01 12.78
C SER A 92 -2.90 -12.19 13.74
N GLY A 93 -3.12 -11.96 15.03
CA GLY A 93 -2.89 -12.93 16.10
C GLY A 93 -1.56 -12.72 16.79
N SER A 94 -1.06 -13.75 17.50
CA SER A 94 0.18 -13.66 18.28
C SER A 94 1.01 -14.94 18.19
N GLY A 95 2.29 -14.82 18.50
CA GLY A 95 3.25 -15.93 18.50
C GLY A 95 3.49 -16.51 17.11
N SER A 96 3.97 -17.76 17.05
CA SER A 96 4.32 -18.45 15.80
C SER A 96 3.12 -18.80 14.91
N SER A 97 1.90 -18.66 15.44
CA SER A 97 0.64 -18.89 14.70
C SER A 97 0.05 -17.60 14.12
N ALA A 98 0.73 -16.46 14.30
CA ALA A 98 0.28 -15.20 13.71
C ALA A 98 0.20 -15.32 12.18
N THR A 99 -0.90 -14.85 11.62
CA THR A 99 -1.14 -14.92 10.18
C THR A 99 -0.78 -13.59 9.53
N PRO A 100 0.12 -13.57 8.54
CA PRO A 100 0.41 -12.36 7.77
C PRO A 100 -0.79 -11.94 6.93
N ILE A 101 -1.23 -10.70 7.11
CA ILE A 101 -2.31 -10.03 6.38
C ILE A 101 -1.84 -8.67 5.89
N ASN A 102 -2.39 -8.23 4.76
CA ASN A 102 -2.18 -6.89 4.25
C ASN A 102 -3.24 -5.90 4.80
N ALA A 103 -3.08 -4.62 4.48
CA ALA A 103 -4.02 -3.55 4.86
C ALA A 103 -5.47 -3.79 4.38
N PHE A 104 -5.67 -4.66 3.40
CA PHE A 104 -6.97 -5.00 2.81
C PHE A 104 -7.56 -6.30 3.38
N LYS A 105 -6.99 -6.82 4.48
CA LYS A 105 -7.39 -8.08 5.12
C LYS A 105 -7.23 -9.32 4.23
N GLY A 106 -6.45 -9.22 3.15
CA GLY A 106 -6.03 -10.36 2.37
C GLY A 106 -4.79 -11.01 2.97
N ASN A 107 -4.68 -12.33 2.81
CA ASN A 107 -3.51 -13.08 3.25
C ASN A 107 -2.26 -12.64 2.47
N VAL A 108 -1.13 -12.66 3.18
CA VAL A 108 0.19 -12.56 2.59
C VAL A 108 0.91 -13.89 2.77
N VAL A 109 1.41 -14.45 1.67
CA VAL A 109 2.06 -15.77 1.66
C VAL A 109 3.47 -15.64 1.09
N VAL A 110 4.44 -16.13 1.85
CA VAL A 110 5.80 -16.38 1.37
C VAL A 110 6.02 -17.88 1.22
N ALA A 111 6.57 -18.27 0.07
CA ALA A 111 6.82 -19.68 -0.23
C ALA A 111 8.00 -19.84 -1.18
N SER A 112 8.75 -20.93 -1.00
CA SER A 112 9.78 -21.34 -1.97
C SER A 112 9.16 -21.58 -3.35
N ALA A 113 9.88 -21.22 -4.39
CA ALA A 113 9.50 -21.46 -5.78
C ALA A 113 10.72 -21.91 -6.59
N ASN A 114 10.45 -22.34 -7.83
CA ASN A 114 11.47 -22.87 -8.75
C ASN A 114 11.61 -21.96 -9.98
N THR A 115 11.29 -20.68 -9.82
CA THR A 115 11.20 -19.69 -10.89
C THR A 115 12.44 -18.81 -10.86
N GLY A 116 13.56 -19.40 -11.27
CA GLY A 116 14.85 -18.74 -11.43
C GLY A 116 15.58 -19.26 -12.67
N PRO A 117 16.72 -18.67 -13.06
CA PRO A 117 17.46 -19.07 -14.26
C PRO A 117 17.83 -20.56 -14.31
N SER A 118 18.09 -21.16 -13.14
CA SER A 118 18.43 -22.59 -13.03
C SER A 118 17.21 -23.52 -13.01
N ALA A 119 16.00 -22.97 -12.78
CA ALA A 119 14.78 -23.71 -12.48
C ALA A 119 14.91 -24.78 -11.37
N ALA A 120 15.98 -24.70 -10.57
CA ALA A 120 16.26 -25.67 -9.53
C ALA A 120 15.22 -25.54 -8.40
N GLN A 121 15.04 -26.64 -7.65
CA GLN A 121 14.12 -26.63 -6.52
C GLN A 121 14.53 -25.58 -5.48
N GLY A 122 13.60 -24.69 -5.13
CA GLY A 122 13.87 -23.61 -4.17
C GLY A 122 14.87 -22.57 -4.68
N SER A 123 15.07 -22.46 -6.00
CA SER A 123 15.94 -21.43 -6.62
C SER A 123 15.40 -20.02 -6.48
N SER A 124 14.13 -19.87 -6.08
CA SER A 124 13.49 -18.58 -5.88
C SER A 124 12.49 -18.66 -4.72
N PHE A 125 11.88 -17.54 -4.40
CA PHE A 125 10.69 -17.49 -3.55
C PHE A 125 9.67 -16.52 -4.11
N THR A 126 8.43 -16.67 -3.66
CA THR A 126 7.32 -15.78 -4.01
C THR A 126 6.79 -15.09 -2.79
N ILE A 127 6.36 -13.83 -2.96
CA ILE A 127 5.53 -13.09 -2.03
C ILE A 127 4.19 -12.86 -2.74
N THR A 128 3.13 -13.43 -2.17
CA THR A 128 1.78 -13.37 -2.73
C THR A 128 0.87 -12.57 -1.81
N TYR A 129 0.18 -11.58 -2.38
CA TYR A 129 -0.84 -10.78 -1.70
C TYR A 129 -2.21 -11.08 -2.30
N SER A 130 -3.22 -11.27 -1.46
CA SER A 130 -4.62 -11.46 -1.88
C SER A 130 -5.49 -10.25 -1.57
N ASN A 131 -6.69 -10.18 -2.15
CA ASN A 131 -7.71 -9.17 -1.87
C ASN A 131 -7.23 -7.71 -2.05
N VAL A 132 -6.35 -7.44 -3.01
CA VAL A 132 -5.86 -6.08 -3.26
C VAL A 132 -6.83 -5.33 -4.18
N PRO A 133 -7.36 -4.15 -3.80
CA PRO A 133 -8.24 -3.39 -4.69
C PRO A 133 -7.48 -2.81 -5.90
N ALA A 134 -8.18 -2.59 -7.01
CA ALA A 134 -7.58 -2.15 -8.27
C ALA A 134 -6.77 -0.85 -8.14
N ALA A 135 -7.27 0.12 -7.36
CA ALA A 135 -6.61 1.42 -7.18
C ALA A 135 -5.22 1.30 -6.50
N GLU A 136 -5.06 0.33 -5.62
CA GLU A 136 -3.80 0.02 -4.95
C GLU A 136 -2.97 -1.00 -5.71
N CYS A 137 -3.59 -1.95 -6.42
CA CYS A 137 -2.92 -2.97 -7.24
C CYS A 137 -1.90 -2.35 -8.20
N THR A 138 -2.33 -1.40 -9.03
CA THR A 138 -1.46 -0.76 -10.03
C THR A 138 -0.31 0.00 -9.36
N LYS A 139 -0.60 0.69 -8.25
CA LYS A 139 0.41 1.46 -7.50
C LYS A 139 1.45 0.56 -6.84
N ILE A 140 1.01 -0.52 -6.19
CA ILE A 140 1.88 -1.48 -5.51
C ILE A 140 2.78 -2.19 -6.52
N ILE A 141 2.22 -2.70 -7.63
CA ILE A 141 3.01 -3.36 -8.69
C ILE A 141 4.06 -2.39 -9.22
N THR A 142 3.66 -1.16 -9.57
CA THR A 142 4.58 -0.17 -10.16
C THR A 142 5.72 0.19 -9.21
N ALA A 143 5.45 0.32 -7.91
CA ALA A 143 6.45 0.66 -6.92
C ALA A 143 7.36 -0.53 -6.53
N ALA A 144 6.83 -1.75 -6.47
CA ALA A 144 7.57 -2.91 -5.95
C ALA A 144 8.26 -3.72 -7.05
N ALA A 145 7.65 -3.88 -8.24
CA ALA A 145 8.10 -4.84 -9.26
C ALA A 145 9.55 -4.61 -9.72
N GLY A 146 10.07 -3.38 -9.63
CA GLY A 146 11.46 -3.05 -9.94
C GLY A 146 12.47 -3.92 -9.18
N ASN A 147 12.18 -4.27 -7.93
CA ASN A 147 13.08 -5.04 -7.05
C ASN A 147 12.96 -6.57 -7.20
N PHE A 148 12.00 -7.04 -7.99
CA PHE A 148 11.72 -8.46 -8.16
C PHE A 148 12.15 -8.98 -9.53
N TYR A 149 12.43 -10.28 -9.58
CA TYR A 149 12.80 -11.01 -10.80
C TYR A 149 11.61 -11.10 -11.76
N THR A 150 10.42 -11.41 -11.23
CA THR A 150 9.14 -11.33 -11.96
C THR A 150 8.07 -10.72 -11.08
N ALA A 151 7.06 -10.12 -11.71
CA ALA A 151 5.86 -9.64 -11.04
C ALA A 151 4.61 -10.03 -11.83
N GLY A 152 3.52 -10.28 -11.13
CA GLY A 152 2.28 -10.82 -11.68
C GLY A 152 1.04 -10.29 -10.98
N VAL A 153 -0.05 -10.18 -11.75
CA VAL A 153 -1.41 -9.94 -11.23
C VAL A 153 -2.29 -11.08 -11.71
N GLY A 154 -2.85 -11.85 -10.78
CA GLY A 154 -3.56 -13.12 -11.04
C GLY A 154 -2.61 -14.26 -11.44
N THR A 155 -1.71 -13.99 -12.38
CA THR A 155 -0.76 -14.92 -12.99
C THR A 155 0.67 -14.43 -12.76
N ALA A 156 1.59 -15.30 -12.34
CA ALA A 156 2.98 -14.91 -12.11
C ALA A 156 3.68 -14.47 -13.40
N GLY A 157 4.40 -13.35 -13.37
CA GLY A 157 5.25 -12.89 -14.48
C GLY A 157 4.52 -12.27 -15.68
N ASN A 158 3.18 -12.15 -15.66
CA ASN A 158 2.43 -11.58 -16.78
C ASN A 158 2.62 -10.07 -16.96
N VAL A 159 2.89 -9.33 -15.87
CA VAL A 159 3.11 -7.87 -15.93
C VAL A 159 4.59 -7.49 -15.94
N LYS A 160 5.47 -8.33 -15.38
CA LYS A 160 6.92 -8.24 -15.53
C LYS A 160 7.50 -9.64 -15.63
N ALA A 161 7.96 -10.00 -16.82
CA ALA A 161 8.64 -11.28 -17.08
C ALA A 161 10.10 -11.26 -16.58
N ALA A 162 10.69 -12.45 -16.49
CA ALA A 162 12.10 -12.63 -16.15
C ALA A 162 13.02 -11.87 -17.12
N GLY A 163 13.93 -11.06 -16.59
CA GLY A 163 14.82 -10.21 -17.39
C GLY A 163 14.11 -9.09 -18.17
N GLY A 164 12.79 -8.95 -18.00
CA GLY A 164 11.98 -7.93 -18.66
C GLY A 164 11.78 -6.67 -17.81
N VAL A 165 11.24 -5.65 -18.45
CA VAL A 165 10.75 -4.43 -17.79
C VAL A 165 9.25 -4.57 -17.46
N LEU A 166 8.78 -3.75 -16.52
CA LEU A 166 7.36 -3.71 -16.17
C LEU A 166 6.51 -3.23 -17.35
N ASN A 167 5.48 -3.99 -17.71
CA ASN A 167 4.45 -3.59 -18.65
C ASN A 167 3.31 -2.88 -17.90
N VAL A 168 3.33 -1.55 -17.91
CA VAL A 168 2.34 -0.71 -17.21
C VAL A 168 0.93 -0.88 -17.78
N ALA A 169 0.80 -1.06 -19.09
CA ALA A 169 -0.50 -1.24 -19.75
C ALA A 169 -1.16 -2.59 -19.36
N SER A 170 -0.36 -3.66 -19.35
CA SER A 170 -0.79 -4.96 -18.84
C SER A 170 -1.12 -4.87 -17.36
N THR A 171 -0.31 -4.17 -16.57
CA THR A 171 -0.58 -3.97 -15.13
C THR A 171 -1.95 -3.35 -14.90
N ALA A 172 -2.26 -2.24 -15.58
CA ALA A 172 -3.57 -1.59 -15.47
C ALA A 172 -4.70 -2.55 -15.85
N THR A 173 -4.56 -3.23 -16.98
CA THR A 173 -5.57 -4.18 -17.50
C THR A 173 -5.83 -5.33 -16.52
N GLU A 174 -4.78 -5.94 -15.97
CA GLU A 174 -4.93 -7.08 -15.07
C GLU A 174 -5.46 -6.66 -13.69
N CYS A 175 -5.04 -5.50 -13.19
CA CYS A 175 -5.57 -4.94 -11.95
C CYS A 175 -7.06 -4.57 -12.05
N ASP A 176 -7.50 -4.06 -13.21
CA ASP A 176 -8.90 -3.73 -13.44
C ASP A 176 -9.77 -5.00 -13.54
N LYS A 177 -9.26 -6.07 -14.18
CA LYS A 177 -9.96 -7.37 -14.24
C LYS A 177 -10.25 -7.97 -12.87
N GLY A 178 -9.32 -7.88 -11.93
CA GLY A 178 -9.52 -8.40 -10.57
C GLY A 178 -10.36 -7.50 -9.65
N GLY A 179 -10.70 -6.28 -10.08
CA GLY A 179 -11.58 -5.37 -9.35
C GLY A 179 -11.10 -5.13 -7.92
N ASN A 180 -11.92 -5.48 -6.93
CA ASN A 180 -11.58 -5.31 -5.51
C ASN A 180 -10.81 -6.50 -4.91
N SER A 181 -10.48 -7.52 -5.70
CA SER A 181 -9.82 -8.74 -5.22
C SER A 181 -8.70 -9.23 -6.15
N ASN A 182 -7.69 -8.39 -6.32
CA ASN A 182 -6.49 -8.77 -7.07
C ASN A 182 -5.57 -9.64 -6.23
N LYS A 183 -4.94 -10.61 -6.90
CA LYS A 183 -3.83 -11.41 -6.37
C LYS A 183 -2.53 -10.89 -6.97
N LEU A 184 -1.64 -10.32 -6.15
CA LEU A 184 -0.31 -9.90 -6.60
C LEU A 184 0.70 -10.99 -6.30
N ILE A 185 1.60 -11.27 -7.23
CA ILE A 185 2.62 -12.31 -7.11
C ILE A 185 3.96 -11.69 -7.47
N PHE A 186 4.88 -11.63 -6.52
CA PHE A 186 6.24 -11.15 -6.73
C PHE A 186 7.22 -12.29 -6.55
N THR A 187 8.08 -12.52 -7.54
CA THR A 187 9.10 -13.58 -7.45
C THR A 187 10.46 -12.95 -7.26
N SER A 188 11.19 -13.39 -6.24
CA SER A 188 12.57 -13.02 -6.01
C SER A 188 13.46 -14.24 -6.11
N ILE A 189 14.65 -14.02 -6.67
CA ILE A 189 15.79 -14.93 -6.56
C ILE A 189 16.75 -14.41 -5.49
#